data_AF-A0AAW1QQA4-F1
#
_entry.id   AF-A0AAW1QQA4-F1
#
_cell.length_a   1.000
_cell.length_b   1.000
_cell.length_c   1.000
_cell.angle_alpha   90.00
_cell.angle_beta   90.00
_cell.angle_gamma   90.00
#
_symmetry.space_group_name_H-M   'P 1'
#
loop_
_entity.id
_entity.type
_entity.pdbx_description
1 polymer ?
#
loop_
_entity_poly.entity_id
_entity_poly.type
_entity_poly.pdbx_seq_one_letter_code
_entity_poly.pdbx_strand_id
1 'polypeptide(L)'
;MENLDLVETLFSRVFGKRALEAQSPFGMKRMTAEEFPEQYEATTTAKAAPVTGDSEEVALFRPLLAQTQLERVPLRLAYSADQHGWTAAAFHERVDTFGAAVVLARTEGGAICGGYNNRGWIGLGEDRNSIAAFLFTWPDGDASTQPIKLPKVGGASLAVLDKPDTGPWFGADSLAHFF
;
A
#
# COMPACT_ATOMS: atom_id res chain seq x y z
N MET A 1 6.04 35.56 -7.28
CA MET A 1 4.84 35.76 -6.45
C MET A 1 3.91 34.62 -6.78
N GLU A 2 3.97 33.54 -5.99
CA GLU A 2 3.21 32.30 -6.23
C GLU A 2 1.71 32.56 -6.10
N ASN A 3 0.92 32.03 -7.03
CA ASN A 3 -0.54 32.07 -6.97
C ASN A 3 -1.01 30.99 -5.99
N LEU A 4 -1.56 31.42 -4.85
CA LEU A 4 -2.24 30.54 -3.90
C LEU A 4 -3.51 29.97 -4.55
N ASP A 5 -3.78 28.69 -4.31
CA ASP A 5 -4.99 28.01 -4.79
C ASP A 5 -6.26 28.66 -4.19
N LEU A 6 -7.40 28.51 -4.87
CA LEU A 6 -8.71 29.01 -4.45
C LEU A 6 -9.06 28.53 -3.03
N VAL A 7 -8.73 27.28 -2.70
CA VAL A 7 -8.95 26.71 -1.38
C VAL A 7 -8.07 27.38 -0.33
N GLU A 8 -6.80 27.62 -0.63
CA GLU A 8 -5.86 28.33 0.26
C GLU A 8 -6.27 29.79 0.48
N THR A 9 -6.78 30.44 -0.58
CA THR A 9 -7.28 31.81 -0.49
C THR A 9 -8.53 31.88 0.40
N LEU A 10 -9.47 30.95 0.24
CA LEU A 10 -10.66 30.84 1.09
C LEU A 10 -10.28 30.54 2.55
N PHE A 11 -9.39 29.57 2.79
CA PHE A 11 -8.91 29.26 4.14
C PHE A 11 -8.17 30.44 4.79
N SER A 12 -7.32 31.14 4.03
CA SER A 12 -6.59 32.32 4.51
C SER A 12 -7.53 33.45 4.95
N ARG A 13 -8.66 33.60 4.26
CA ARG A 13 -9.64 34.66 4.50
C ARG A 13 -10.50 34.37 5.73
N VAL A 14 -10.73 33.10 6.04
CA VAL A 14 -11.51 32.66 7.19
C VAL A 14 -10.63 32.54 8.45
N PHE A 15 -9.38 32.08 8.33
CA PHE A 15 -8.55 31.73 9.49
C PHE A 15 -7.21 32.50 9.60
N GLY A 16 -6.90 33.36 8.63
CA GLY A 16 -5.68 34.15 8.58
C GLY A 16 -4.47 33.39 8.05
N LYS A 17 -3.49 34.10 7.45
CA LYS A 17 -2.29 33.50 6.83
C LYS A 17 -1.45 32.65 7.79
N ARG A 18 -1.40 33.00 9.07
CA ARG A 18 -0.69 32.22 10.10
C ARG A 18 -1.29 30.83 10.35
N ALA A 19 -2.58 30.63 10.05
CA ALA A 19 -3.22 29.32 10.17
C ALA A 19 -2.85 28.36 9.02
N LEU A 20 -2.47 28.89 7.86
CA LEU A 20 -1.94 28.10 6.75
C LEU A 20 -0.51 27.62 7.01
N GLU A 21 0.31 28.46 7.65
CA GLU A 21 1.72 28.17 7.98
C GLU A 21 1.87 27.36 9.28
N ALA A 22 0.85 27.32 10.14
CA ALA A 22 0.87 26.54 11.35
C ALA A 22 0.76 25.04 11.03
N GLN A 23 1.71 24.24 11.53
CA GLN A 23 1.62 22.77 11.51
C GLN A 23 0.40 22.24 12.31
N SER A 24 -0.25 23.09 13.10
CA SER A 24 -1.39 22.76 13.94
C SER A 24 -2.26 24.00 14.23
N PRO A 25 -3.09 24.46 13.27
CA PRO A 25 -4.09 25.48 13.57
C PRO A 25 -5.11 24.91 14.55
N PHE A 26 -5.39 25.64 15.64
CA PHE A 26 -6.35 25.29 16.69
C PHE A 26 -6.02 24.05 17.55
N GLY A 27 -4.74 23.64 17.63
CA GLY A 27 -4.34 22.52 18.49
C GLY A 27 -4.71 21.14 17.97
N MET A 28 -5.30 21.05 16.77
CA MET A 28 -5.39 19.80 16.01
C MET A 28 -4.08 19.62 15.23
N LYS A 29 -3.30 18.62 15.63
CA LYS A 29 -2.07 18.24 14.91
C LYS A 29 -2.48 17.76 13.52
N ARG A 30 -1.88 18.31 12.46
CA ARG A 30 -2.08 17.78 11.11
C ARG A 30 -1.59 16.33 11.12
N MET A 31 -2.44 15.41 10.70
CA MET A 31 -2.02 14.05 10.38
C MET A 31 -0.97 14.16 9.27
N THR A 32 0.14 13.44 9.39
CA THR A 32 1.18 13.40 8.37
C THR A 32 1.36 11.97 7.88
N ALA A 33 1.92 11.81 6.68
CA ALA A 33 2.16 10.49 6.11
C ALA A 33 3.20 9.68 6.90
N GLU A 34 4.08 10.36 7.64
CA GLU A 34 5.03 9.72 8.56
C GLU A 34 4.32 9.10 9.77
N GLU A 35 3.25 9.72 10.26
CA GLU A 35 2.51 9.25 11.44
C GLU A 35 1.39 8.27 11.08
N PHE A 36 0.70 8.51 9.95
CA PHE A 36 -0.47 7.75 9.51
C PHE A 36 -0.37 7.40 8.01
N PRO A 37 0.64 6.63 7.58
CA PRO A 37 0.89 6.35 6.17
C PRO A 37 -0.33 5.72 5.47
N GLU A 38 -1.16 4.97 6.18
CA GLU A 38 -2.39 4.36 5.66
C GLU A 38 -3.46 5.33 5.17
N GLN A 39 -3.37 6.60 5.57
CA GLN A 39 -4.33 7.64 5.18
C GLN A 39 -3.94 8.36 3.88
N TYR A 40 -2.77 8.06 3.32
CA TYR A 40 -2.22 8.74 2.15
C TYR A 40 -2.00 7.76 1.00
N GLU A 41 -2.05 8.28 -0.22
CA GLU A 41 -1.69 7.52 -1.42
C GLU A 41 -0.25 7.00 -1.33
N ALA A 42 -0.05 5.79 -1.83
CA ALA A 42 1.27 5.19 -1.86
C ALA A 42 2.21 6.02 -2.75
N THR A 43 3.36 6.42 -2.21
CA THR A 43 4.41 7.08 -2.98
C THR A 43 4.96 6.18 -4.09
N THR A 44 5.18 6.76 -5.27
CA THR A 44 5.76 6.07 -6.45
C THR A 44 7.24 6.37 -6.65
N THR A 45 7.78 7.34 -5.91
CA THR A 45 9.15 7.87 -6.10
C THR A 45 10.07 7.55 -4.93
N ALA A 46 9.55 7.52 -3.70
CA ALA A 46 10.36 7.21 -2.53
C ALA A 46 10.69 5.71 -2.43
N LYS A 47 11.81 5.40 -1.78
CA LYS A 47 12.30 4.04 -1.57
C LYS A 47 12.60 3.79 -0.10
N ALA A 48 12.13 2.67 0.45
CA ALA A 48 12.49 2.29 1.81
C ALA A 48 13.94 1.80 1.85
N ALA A 49 14.62 2.06 2.95
CA ALA A 49 15.94 1.50 3.22
C ALA A 49 15.84 -0.01 3.53
N PRO A 50 16.92 -0.78 3.31
CA PRO A 50 17.01 -2.16 3.79
C PRO A 50 16.76 -2.25 5.30
N VAL A 51 16.03 -3.28 5.73
CA VAL A 51 15.77 -3.54 7.15
C VAL A 51 16.50 -4.81 7.57
N THR A 52 17.21 -4.74 8.70
CA THR A 52 17.90 -5.91 9.27
C THR A 52 16.88 -6.97 9.68
N GLY A 53 17.08 -8.21 9.24
CA GLY A 53 16.18 -9.33 9.49
C GLY A 53 15.30 -9.71 8.29
N ASP A 54 15.31 -8.90 7.22
CA ASP A 54 14.66 -9.26 5.97
C ASP A 54 15.34 -10.45 5.29
N SER A 55 14.53 -11.32 4.67
CA SER A 55 15.02 -12.33 3.75
C SER A 55 15.43 -11.70 2.41
N GLU A 56 16.13 -12.47 1.58
CA GLU A 56 16.45 -12.05 0.20
C GLU A 56 15.20 -11.72 -0.61
N GLU A 57 14.12 -12.48 -0.45
CA GLU A 57 12.85 -12.21 -1.11
C GLU A 57 12.22 -10.89 -0.66
N VAL A 58 12.30 -10.57 0.64
CA VAL A 58 11.83 -9.28 1.14
C VAL A 58 12.68 -8.15 0.60
N ALA A 59 14.01 -8.33 0.52
CA ALA A 59 14.91 -7.33 -0.02
C ALA A 59 14.57 -6.91 -1.46
N LEU A 60 14.00 -7.82 -2.27
CA LEU A 60 13.54 -7.52 -3.63
C LEU A 60 12.49 -6.40 -3.67
N PHE A 61 11.47 -6.47 -2.79
CA PHE A 61 10.36 -5.51 -2.78
C PHE A 61 10.45 -4.47 -1.67
N ARG A 62 11.41 -4.57 -0.75
CA ARG A 62 11.64 -3.61 0.34
C ARG A 62 11.60 -2.16 -0.13
N PRO A 63 12.27 -1.75 -1.22
CA PRO A 63 12.20 -0.37 -1.69
C PRO A 63 10.76 0.14 -1.93
N LEU A 64 9.83 -0.73 -2.30
CA LEU A 64 8.43 -0.35 -2.55
C LEU A 64 7.64 -0.01 -1.30
N LEU A 65 8.15 -0.33 -0.11
CA LEU A 65 7.46 -0.15 1.17
C LEU A 65 7.66 1.23 1.79
N ALA A 66 8.24 2.18 1.06
CA ALA A 66 8.33 3.57 1.50
C ALA A 66 6.93 4.12 1.80
N GLN A 67 6.81 4.87 2.89
CA GLN A 67 5.55 5.46 3.37
C GLN A 67 4.47 4.38 3.61
N THR A 68 4.86 3.26 4.24
CA THR A 68 3.93 2.21 4.68
C THR A 68 4.16 1.87 6.14
N GLN A 69 3.19 1.20 6.77
CA GLN A 69 3.36 0.64 8.12
C GLN A 69 4.48 -0.41 8.18
N LEU A 70 4.85 -0.97 7.02
CA LEU A 70 5.87 -1.98 6.90
C LEU A 70 7.26 -1.41 6.60
N GLU A 71 7.42 -0.09 6.38
CA GLU A 71 8.65 0.54 5.88
C GLU A 71 9.89 0.13 6.67
N ARG A 72 9.78 0.11 8.01
CA ARG A 72 10.92 0.01 8.93
C ARG A 72 10.91 -1.24 9.81
N VAL A 73 9.99 -2.17 9.55
CA VAL A 73 9.88 -3.41 10.32
C VAL A 73 10.33 -4.60 9.48
N PRO A 74 11.06 -5.57 10.08
CA PRO A 74 11.44 -6.78 9.39
C PRO A 74 10.18 -7.60 9.07
N LEU A 75 10.16 -8.18 7.86
CA LEU A 75 9.04 -9.00 7.41
C LEU A 75 9.34 -10.48 7.57
N ARG A 76 8.29 -11.26 7.80
CA ARG A 76 8.35 -12.73 7.86
C ARG A 76 7.34 -13.34 6.92
N LEU A 77 7.66 -14.53 6.42
CA LEU A 77 6.73 -15.33 5.63
C LEU A 77 5.58 -15.82 6.53
N ALA A 78 4.35 -15.42 6.22
CA ALA A 78 3.14 -15.92 6.87
C ALA A 78 2.54 -17.12 6.11
N TYR A 79 2.48 -17.00 4.78
CA TYR A 79 1.92 -17.98 3.86
C TYR A 79 2.79 -18.10 2.61
N SER A 80 2.79 -19.30 2.04
CA SER A 80 3.43 -19.67 0.77
C SER A 80 2.59 -20.78 0.17
N ALA A 81 2.13 -20.62 -1.07
CA ALA A 81 1.27 -21.59 -1.71
C ALA A 81 1.99 -22.93 -1.96
N ASP A 82 3.31 -22.90 -2.18
CA ASP A 82 4.12 -24.11 -2.37
C ASP A 82 4.32 -24.90 -1.07
N GLN A 83 4.30 -24.23 0.09
CA GLN A 83 4.45 -24.87 1.40
C GLN A 83 3.11 -25.26 2.03
N HIS A 84 2.06 -24.48 1.77
CA HIS A 84 0.78 -24.57 2.49
C HIS A 84 -0.39 -24.97 1.59
N GLY A 85 -0.17 -25.03 0.27
CA GLY A 85 -1.17 -25.41 -0.71
C GLY A 85 -1.86 -24.21 -1.37
N TRP A 86 -2.27 -24.41 -2.62
CA TRP A 86 -2.92 -23.43 -3.47
C TRP A 86 -4.43 -23.35 -3.22
N THR A 87 -4.83 -23.00 -1.99
CA THR A 87 -6.26 -22.88 -1.63
C THR A 87 -6.54 -21.60 -0.83
N ALA A 88 -7.75 -21.06 -0.99
CA ALA A 88 -8.22 -19.91 -0.19
C ALA A 88 -8.19 -20.22 1.32
N ALA A 89 -8.60 -21.44 1.70
CA ALA A 89 -8.58 -21.87 3.10
C ALA A 89 -7.17 -21.86 3.70
N ALA A 90 -6.16 -22.37 2.98
CA ALA A 90 -4.77 -22.35 3.45
C ALA A 90 -4.19 -20.93 3.56
N PHE A 91 -4.62 -20.02 2.69
CA PHE A 91 -4.28 -18.61 2.79
C PHE A 91 -4.90 -17.98 4.05
N HIS A 92 -6.21 -18.10 4.23
CA HIS A 92 -6.94 -17.50 5.35
C HIS A 92 -6.49 -18.06 6.72
N GLU A 93 -6.25 -19.37 6.82
CA GLU A 93 -5.73 -20.01 8.05
C GLU A 93 -4.41 -19.38 8.53
N ARG A 94 -3.60 -18.83 7.62
CA ARG A 94 -2.25 -18.34 7.91
C ARG A 94 -2.12 -16.83 8.00
N VAL A 95 -2.98 -16.08 7.31
CA VAL A 95 -2.77 -14.64 7.09
C VAL A 95 -3.81 -13.79 7.81
N ASP A 96 -4.97 -14.37 8.13
CA ASP A 96 -6.03 -13.63 8.80
C ASP A 96 -5.56 -13.09 10.16
N THR A 97 -5.96 -11.86 10.48
CA THR A 97 -5.65 -11.11 11.72
C THR A 97 -4.21 -10.63 11.88
N PHE A 98 -3.31 -10.87 10.92
CA PHE A 98 -1.90 -10.46 11.04
C PHE A 98 -1.68 -8.97 10.74
N GLY A 99 -2.64 -8.32 10.08
CA GLY A 99 -2.57 -6.90 9.72
C GLY A 99 -1.88 -6.67 8.37
N ALA A 100 -1.20 -5.53 8.25
CA ALA A 100 -0.59 -5.09 7.00
C ALA A 100 0.36 -6.15 6.41
N ALA A 101 0.21 -6.45 5.12
CA ALA A 101 0.97 -7.51 4.47
C ALA A 101 1.18 -7.24 2.98
N VAL A 102 2.19 -7.92 2.43
CA VAL A 102 2.57 -7.89 1.02
C VAL A 102 2.38 -9.28 0.45
N VAL A 103 1.72 -9.36 -0.69
CA VAL A 103 1.66 -10.56 -1.53
C VAL A 103 2.72 -10.42 -2.61
N LEU A 104 3.54 -11.46 -2.78
CA LEU A 104 4.51 -11.59 -3.86
C LEU A 104 4.19 -12.87 -4.63
N ALA A 105 4.15 -12.77 -5.95
CA ALA A 105 3.89 -13.88 -6.86
C ALA A 105 4.92 -13.90 -7.98
N ARG A 106 5.26 -15.10 -8.43
CA ARG A 106 6.02 -15.35 -9.66
C ARG A 106 5.11 -16.12 -10.59
N THR A 107 4.95 -15.61 -11.81
CA THR A 107 4.13 -16.27 -12.82
C THR A 107 4.95 -17.31 -13.58
N GLU A 108 4.30 -18.28 -14.22
CA GLU A 108 4.98 -19.23 -15.12
C GLU A 108 5.71 -18.51 -16.28
N GLY A 109 5.20 -17.35 -16.70
CA GLY A 109 5.83 -16.49 -17.70
C GLY A 109 7.04 -15.68 -17.20
N GLY A 110 7.44 -15.85 -15.94
CA GLY A 110 8.62 -15.22 -15.35
C GLY A 110 8.36 -13.87 -14.67
N ALA A 111 7.22 -13.22 -14.92
CA ALA A 111 6.89 -11.95 -14.28
C ALA A 111 6.84 -12.09 -12.74
N ILE A 112 7.34 -11.08 -12.04
CA ILE A 112 7.20 -10.93 -10.60
C ILE A 112 6.15 -9.86 -10.36
N CYS A 113 5.09 -10.17 -9.63
CA CYS A 113 4.03 -9.22 -9.34
C CYS A 113 3.52 -9.36 -7.90
N GLY A 114 2.74 -8.39 -7.45
CA GLY A 114 2.24 -8.41 -6.10
C GLY A 114 1.41 -7.20 -5.73
N GLY A 115 1.07 -7.14 -4.45
CA GLY A 115 0.27 -6.06 -3.89
C GLY A 115 0.51 -5.88 -2.40
N TYR A 116 0.42 -4.63 -1.96
CA TYR A 116 0.44 -4.27 -0.54
C TYR A 116 -0.97 -3.97 -0.05
N ASN A 117 -1.34 -4.62 1.05
CA ASN A 117 -2.59 -4.39 1.76
C ASN A 117 -2.27 -3.96 3.19
N ASN A 118 -2.48 -2.69 3.50
CA ASN A 118 -2.31 -2.12 4.85
C ASN A 118 -3.39 -2.57 5.85
N ARG A 119 -4.52 -3.11 5.39
CA ARG A 119 -5.63 -3.56 6.26
C ARG A 119 -5.50 -5.01 6.69
N GLY A 120 -4.74 -5.81 5.95
CA GLY A 120 -4.70 -7.26 6.12
C GLY A 120 -5.98 -7.96 5.68
N TRP A 121 -6.10 -9.23 6.08
CA TRP A 121 -7.24 -10.10 5.79
C TRP A 121 -7.89 -10.59 7.09
N ILE A 122 -9.19 -10.87 7.03
CA ILE A 122 -9.96 -11.52 8.12
C ILE A 122 -10.93 -12.57 7.55
N GLY A 123 -11.23 -12.57 6.24
CA GLY A 123 -12.05 -13.61 5.59
C GLY A 123 -13.55 -13.52 5.90
N LEU A 124 -14.10 -12.32 6.16
CA LEU A 124 -15.52 -12.15 6.52
C LEU A 124 -16.43 -11.71 5.37
N GLY A 125 -15.91 -11.60 4.14
CA GLY A 125 -16.69 -11.23 2.96
C GLY A 125 -16.82 -9.73 2.72
N GLU A 126 -16.10 -8.90 3.47
CA GLU A 126 -16.12 -7.44 3.35
C GLU A 126 -15.07 -6.95 2.35
N ASP A 127 -15.31 -5.77 1.76
CA ASP A 127 -14.26 -5.03 1.08
C ASP A 127 -13.40 -4.25 2.06
N ARG A 128 -12.10 -4.14 1.76
CA ARG A 128 -11.16 -3.34 2.55
C ARG A 128 -10.81 -2.07 1.81
N ASN A 129 -11.29 -0.97 2.36
CA ASN A 129 -11.01 0.35 1.81
C ASN A 129 -9.59 0.81 2.19
N SER A 130 -8.83 1.19 1.18
CA SER A 130 -7.48 1.69 1.34
C SER A 130 -7.02 2.56 0.18
N ILE A 131 -6.59 3.77 0.51
CA ILE A 131 -5.89 4.65 -0.43
C ILE A 131 -4.39 4.35 -0.48
N ALA A 132 -3.84 3.72 0.57
CA ALA A 132 -2.43 3.36 0.68
C ALA A 132 -2.09 2.01 0.04
N ALA A 133 -3.09 1.22 -0.35
CA ALA A 133 -2.88 -0.03 -1.08
C ALA A 133 -2.31 0.25 -2.48
N PHE A 134 -1.46 -0.64 -2.96
CA PHE A 134 -0.87 -0.55 -4.30
C PHE A 134 -0.56 -1.93 -4.86
N LEU A 135 -0.51 -2.00 -6.19
CA LEU A 135 0.03 -3.13 -6.93
C LEU A 135 1.45 -2.82 -7.40
N PHE A 136 2.21 -3.86 -7.70
CA PHE A 136 3.50 -3.72 -8.38
C PHE A 136 3.79 -4.88 -9.31
N THR A 137 4.67 -4.65 -10.29
CA THR A 137 5.15 -5.69 -11.19
C THR A 137 6.52 -5.38 -11.79
N TRP A 138 7.32 -6.43 -11.96
CA TRP A 138 8.43 -6.54 -12.92
C TRP A 138 7.95 -7.49 -14.04
N PRO A 139 7.51 -6.95 -15.19
CA PRO A 139 6.89 -7.76 -16.24
C PRO A 139 7.80 -8.84 -16.84
N ASP A 140 9.11 -8.58 -16.87
CA ASP A 140 10.15 -9.48 -17.37
C ASP A 140 10.77 -10.36 -16.26
N GLY A 141 10.37 -10.14 -15.00
CA GLY A 141 10.94 -10.83 -13.84
C GLY A 141 12.31 -10.31 -13.38
N ASP A 142 12.86 -9.25 -14.01
CA ASP A 142 14.16 -8.70 -13.61
C ASP A 142 14.01 -7.70 -12.45
N ALA A 143 14.10 -8.22 -11.24
CA ALA A 143 14.04 -7.43 -10.00
C ALA A 143 15.23 -6.48 -9.79
N SER A 144 16.25 -6.49 -10.67
CA SER A 144 17.32 -5.48 -10.65
C SER A 144 16.86 -4.13 -11.25
N THR A 145 15.78 -4.14 -12.03
CA THR A 145 15.20 -2.94 -12.64
C THR A 145 14.17 -2.27 -11.73
N GLN A 146 13.78 -1.05 -12.07
CA GLN A 146 12.72 -0.34 -11.36
C GLN A 146 11.36 -1.00 -11.66
N PRO A 147 10.62 -1.49 -10.65
CA PRO A 147 9.28 -2.03 -10.87
C PRO A 147 8.31 -0.94 -11.30
N ILE A 148 7.24 -1.37 -11.98
CA ILE A 148 6.03 -0.58 -12.14
C ILE A 148 5.27 -0.65 -10.81
N LYS A 149 5.02 0.50 -10.17
CA LYS A 149 4.20 0.62 -8.96
C LYS A 149 2.90 1.37 -9.29
N LEU A 150 1.78 0.77 -8.93
CA LEU A 150 0.43 1.21 -9.29
C LEU A 150 -0.34 1.55 -8.00
N PRO A 151 -0.38 2.83 -7.58
CA PRO A 151 -1.15 3.25 -6.41
C PRO A 151 -2.65 3.11 -6.67
N LYS A 152 -3.45 3.02 -5.60
CA LYS A 152 -4.92 3.07 -5.74
C LYS A 152 -5.35 4.42 -6.32
N VAL A 153 -6.15 4.36 -7.38
CA VAL A 153 -6.77 5.54 -8.02
C VAL A 153 -8.29 5.51 -7.80
N GLY A 154 -8.96 6.66 -7.95
CA GLY A 154 -10.43 6.72 -7.84
C GLY A 154 -10.97 6.61 -6.40
N GLY A 155 -10.15 6.91 -5.39
CA GLY A 155 -10.52 6.85 -3.98
C GLY A 155 -10.24 5.50 -3.31
N ALA A 156 -10.49 5.42 -2.00
CA ALA A 156 -10.09 4.29 -1.16
C ALA A 156 -10.95 3.03 -1.34
N SER A 157 -12.14 3.14 -1.94
CA SER A 157 -13.12 2.07 -1.98
C SER A 157 -12.62 0.84 -2.76
N LEU A 158 -13.06 -0.36 -2.35
CA LEU A 158 -12.86 -1.61 -3.10
C LEU A 158 -11.39 -1.94 -3.43
N ALA A 159 -10.46 -1.51 -2.58
CA ALA A 159 -9.04 -1.72 -2.79
C ALA A 159 -8.64 -3.20 -2.65
N VAL A 160 -9.28 -3.94 -1.74
CA VAL A 160 -9.11 -5.39 -1.57
C VAL A 160 -10.47 -6.03 -1.32
N LEU A 161 -10.74 -7.18 -1.92
CA LEU A 161 -11.88 -8.03 -1.57
C LEU A 161 -11.42 -9.14 -0.61
N ASP A 162 -12.03 -9.22 0.56
CA ASP A 162 -11.64 -10.12 1.65
C ASP A 162 -12.72 -11.19 1.87
N LYS A 163 -12.89 -12.06 0.88
CA LYS A 163 -13.85 -13.17 0.93
C LYS A 163 -13.18 -14.47 1.36
N PRO A 164 -13.81 -15.27 2.24
CA PRO A 164 -13.22 -16.51 2.77
C PRO A 164 -12.97 -17.58 1.70
N ASP A 165 -13.68 -17.53 0.58
CA ASP A 165 -13.60 -18.49 -0.52
C ASP A 165 -12.64 -18.06 -1.64
N THR A 166 -11.95 -16.94 -1.48
CA THR A 166 -10.97 -16.43 -2.45
C THR A 166 -9.59 -16.30 -1.82
N GLY A 167 -8.55 -16.39 -2.64
CA GLY A 167 -7.20 -15.99 -2.21
C GLY A 167 -7.04 -14.46 -2.18
N PRO A 168 -5.80 -13.94 -2.23
CA PRO A 168 -5.58 -12.50 -2.26
C PRO A 168 -6.22 -11.86 -3.50
N TRP A 169 -7.12 -10.91 -3.29
CA TRP A 169 -7.79 -10.16 -4.36
C TRP A 169 -7.64 -8.65 -4.16
N PHE A 170 -6.87 -8.02 -5.04
CA PHE A 170 -6.70 -6.57 -5.09
C PHE A 170 -7.53 -5.96 -6.22
N GLY A 171 -8.20 -4.84 -5.93
CA GLY A 171 -8.93 -4.03 -6.91
C GLY A 171 -10.14 -4.74 -7.53
N ALA A 172 -11.34 -4.44 -7.03
CA ALA A 172 -12.59 -4.78 -7.72
C ALA A 172 -13.13 -3.62 -8.58
N ASP A 173 -12.59 -2.43 -8.35
CA ASP A 173 -12.86 -1.22 -9.12
C ASP A 173 -11.54 -0.45 -9.28
N SER A 174 -11.45 0.36 -10.33
CA SER A 174 -10.29 1.15 -10.80
C SER A 174 -9.29 0.40 -11.70
N LEU A 175 -9.66 0.28 -12.98
CA LEU A 175 -8.74 0.05 -14.09
C LEU A 175 -7.83 1.29 -14.23
N ALA A 176 -6.54 1.18 -13.94
CA ALA A 176 -5.61 2.29 -14.12
C ALA A 176 -5.45 2.61 -15.62
N HIS A 177 -5.92 3.79 -16.02
CA HIS A 177 -5.76 4.34 -17.36
C HIS A 177 -4.31 4.83 -17.54
N PHE A 178 -3.59 4.32 -18.54
CA PHE A 178 -2.30 4.87 -18.98
C PHE A 178 -2.50 5.65 -20.28
N PHE A 179 -2.01 6.89 -20.34
CA PHE A 179 -1.74 7.61 -21.59
C PHE A 179 -0.23 7.65 -21.82
#